data_AF-A0A835S9W1-F1
#
_entry.id   AF-A0A835S9W1-F1
#
_cell.length_a   1.000
_cell.length_b   1.000
_cell.length_c   1.000
_cell.angle_alpha   90.00
_cell.angle_beta   90.00
_cell.angle_gamma   90.00
#
_symmetry.space_group_name_H-M   'P 1'
#
loop_
_entity.id
_entity.type
_entity.pdbx_description
1 polymer ?
#
loop_
_entity_poly.entity_id
_entity_poly.type
_entity_poly.pdbx_seq_one_letter_code
_entity_poly.pdbx_strand_id
1 'polypeptide(L)'
;MFKNGVEGDGVHGFQGEVFTSTPAQPDIYSALTSHIHVMWTDDATPSVLTSEEEILSAEEAGSVTLESLDVVINMPQIVWPGGQMNVKEDKTLADDTPYGGGQVLDIDLDEMTVTFIAHRGWGPDGRTIYYIVTDATPSGPAGGMGVTYAPTSASLIANSAAVDLFQFSNGLTGSGPKGFQAGIAASAPGDKNYSPMWRISFIAWQNPAEAGLIETIGDINYYKEAGLIDVNLARPMDSDHIVNCPFIDPFQ
;
A
#
# COMPACT_ATOMS: atom_id res chain seq x y z
N MET A 1 -1.85 -18.72 -8.69
CA MET A 1 -0.63 -18.80 -9.52
C MET A 1 -0.50 -20.21 -10.09
N PHE A 2 -0.27 -20.36 -11.39
CA PHE A 2 -0.19 -21.68 -12.03
C PHE A 2 1.20 -22.30 -11.87
N LYS A 3 1.28 -23.59 -11.51
CA LYS A 3 2.55 -24.32 -11.32
C LYS A 3 2.90 -25.29 -12.44
N ASN A 4 1.95 -25.55 -13.33
CA ASN A 4 2.08 -26.35 -14.54
C ASN A 4 0.99 -25.94 -15.55
N GLY A 5 0.96 -26.60 -16.71
CA GLY A 5 -0.08 -26.42 -17.72
C GLY A 5 0.38 -25.57 -18.89
N VAL A 6 -0.42 -24.58 -19.27
CA VAL A 6 -0.14 -23.70 -20.42
C VAL A 6 1.07 -22.80 -20.08
N GLU A 7 2.12 -22.83 -20.91
CA GLU A 7 3.29 -21.96 -20.78
C GLU A 7 2.89 -20.48 -20.94
N GLY A 8 3.53 -19.60 -20.16
CA GLY A 8 3.18 -18.18 -20.14
C GLY A 8 4.18 -17.34 -19.34
N ASP A 9 3.74 -16.14 -18.99
CA ASP A 9 4.51 -15.09 -18.31
C ASP A 9 4.27 -15.02 -16.80
N GLY A 10 3.46 -15.92 -16.24
CA GLY A 10 3.23 -16.02 -14.80
C GLY A 10 4.49 -16.36 -14.02
N VAL A 11 4.45 -16.15 -12.71
CA VAL A 11 5.60 -16.24 -11.78
C VAL A 11 6.37 -17.57 -11.86
N HIS A 12 5.72 -18.65 -12.31
CA HIS A 12 6.32 -19.98 -12.47
C HIS A 12 6.53 -20.42 -13.92
N GLY A 13 6.42 -19.51 -14.90
CA GLY A 13 6.60 -19.79 -16.34
C GLY A 13 5.38 -20.41 -17.02
N PHE A 14 4.22 -20.39 -16.36
CA PHE A 14 2.93 -20.82 -16.90
C PHE A 14 2.02 -19.61 -17.08
N GLN A 15 0.76 -19.80 -17.46
CA GLN A 15 -0.19 -18.71 -17.64
C GLN A 15 -0.21 -17.74 -16.44
N GLY A 16 -0.46 -16.47 -16.74
CA GLY A 16 -0.47 -15.39 -15.76
C GLY A 16 -1.46 -15.60 -14.59
N GLU A 17 -1.26 -14.82 -13.54
CA GLU A 17 -2.05 -14.89 -12.32
C GLU A 17 -3.50 -14.42 -12.55
N VAL A 18 -4.43 -15.14 -11.93
CA VAL A 18 -5.83 -14.75 -11.85
C VAL A 18 -6.09 -14.13 -10.48
N PHE A 19 -6.62 -12.91 -10.48
CA PHE A 19 -7.03 -12.20 -9.28
C PHE A 19 -8.54 -12.35 -9.07
N THR A 20 -8.96 -12.50 -7.82
CA THR A 20 -10.38 -12.65 -7.45
C THR A 20 -11.15 -11.34 -7.45
N SER A 21 -10.43 -10.21 -7.43
CA SER A 21 -11.01 -8.87 -7.47
C SER A 21 -10.05 -7.87 -8.10
N THR A 22 -10.61 -6.74 -8.53
CA THR A 22 -9.86 -5.59 -9.05
C THR A 22 -10.30 -4.32 -8.32
N PRO A 23 -9.53 -3.22 -8.39
CA PRO A 23 -9.94 -1.94 -7.83
C PRO A 23 -11.30 -1.40 -8.33
N ALA A 24 -11.81 -1.91 -9.47
CA ALA A 24 -13.16 -1.60 -9.94
C ALA A 24 -14.27 -2.18 -9.05
N GLN A 25 -13.93 -3.11 -8.13
CA GLN A 25 -14.83 -3.77 -7.19
C GLN A 25 -14.45 -3.42 -5.74
N PRO A 26 -14.55 -2.14 -5.32
CA PRO A 26 -13.95 -1.65 -4.08
C PRO A 26 -14.41 -2.41 -2.83
N ASP A 27 -15.66 -2.86 -2.79
CA ASP A 27 -16.24 -3.54 -1.62
C ASP A 27 -15.58 -4.91 -1.31
N ILE A 28 -14.93 -5.51 -2.31
CA ILE A 28 -14.25 -6.82 -2.17
C ILE A 28 -12.75 -6.75 -2.52
N TYR A 29 -12.30 -5.66 -3.15
CA TYR A 29 -10.91 -5.48 -3.54
C TYR A 29 -10.00 -5.42 -2.31
N SER A 30 -8.89 -6.16 -2.36
CA SER A 30 -7.79 -6.06 -1.40
C SER A 30 -6.47 -6.08 -2.17
N ALA A 31 -5.57 -5.13 -1.84
CA ALA A 31 -4.18 -5.19 -2.31
C ALA A 31 -3.40 -6.33 -1.61
N LEU A 32 -3.83 -6.77 -0.44
CA LEU A 32 -3.29 -7.96 0.22
C LEU A 32 -3.99 -9.21 -0.31
N THR A 33 -3.27 -10.04 -1.05
CA THR A 33 -3.80 -11.24 -1.73
C THR A 33 -3.28 -12.51 -1.06
N SER A 34 -4.17 -13.50 -0.90
CA SER A 34 -3.79 -14.84 -0.48
C SER A 34 -3.14 -15.59 -1.64
N HIS A 35 -2.09 -16.36 -1.35
CA HIS A 35 -1.39 -17.13 -2.36
C HIS A 35 -1.97 -18.53 -2.49
N ILE A 36 -2.48 -18.85 -3.68
CA ILE A 36 -3.00 -20.18 -4.03
C ILE A 36 -2.25 -20.69 -5.27
N HIS A 37 -1.71 -21.91 -5.18
CA HIS A 37 -1.20 -22.62 -6.34
C HIS A 37 -2.32 -23.37 -7.05
N VAL A 38 -2.31 -23.29 -8.38
CA VAL A 38 -3.20 -24.04 -9.26
C VAL A 38 -2.35 -25.01 -10.08
N MET A 39 -2.71 -26.29 -10.06
CA MET A 39 -2.00 -27.36 -10.76
C MET A 39 -2.98 -28.22 -11.56
N TRP A 40 -2.76 -28.35 -12.86
CA TRP A 40 -3.42 -29.34 -13.69
C TRP A 40 -3.08 -30.77 -13.25
N THR A 41 -4.07 -31.65 -13.26
CA THR A 41 -3.88 -33.09 -12.99
C THR A 41 -3.34 -33.81 -14.23
N ASP A 42 -2.69 -34.96 -14.03
CA ASP A 42 -2.02 -35.70 -15.12
C ASP A 42 -2.96 -36.15 -16.24
N ASP A 43 -4.23 -36.39 -15.92
CA ASP A 43 -5.26 -36.83 -16.87
C ASP A 43 -5.99 -35.67 -17.56
N ALA A 44 -5.76 -34.42 -17.13
CA ALA A 44 -6.40 -33.25 -17.69
C ALA A 44 -5.58 -32.68 -18.87
N THR A 45 -6.28 -32.07 -19.83
CA THR A 45 -5.63 -31.29 -20.90
C THR A 45 -5.62 -29.82 -20.49
N PRO A 46 -4.46 -29.20 -20.26
CA PRO A 46 -4.39 -27.80 -19.82
C PRO A 46 -5.00 -26.83 -20.82
N SER A 47 -5.75 -25.87 -20.30
CA SER A 47 -6.25 -24.71 -21.03
C SER A 47 -5.98 -23.42 -20.27
N VAL A 48 -6.16 -22.27 -20.93
CA VAL A 48 -6.11 -20.99 -20.24
C VAL A 48 -7.36 -20.87 -19.37
N LEU A 49 -7.19 -20.46 -18.11
CA LEU A 49 -8.27 -20.15 -17.17
C LEU A 49 -8.11 -18.69 -16.75
N THR A 50 -9.11 -17.88 -17.04
CA THR A 50 -9.05 -16.40 -16.97
C THR A 50 -9.81 -15.80 -15.80
N SER A 51 -10.53 -16.63 -15.03
CA SER A 51 -11.35 -16.18 -13.90
C SER A 51 -11.30 -17.15 -12.72
N GLU A 52 -11.64 -16.66 -11.54
CA GLU A 52 -11.83 -17.48 -10.34
C GLU A 52 -12.91 -18.56 -10.58
N GLU A 53 -14.02 -18.20 -11.23
CA GLU A 53 -15.10 -19.13 -11.55
C GLU A 53 -14.63 -20.30 -12.43
N GLU A 54 -13.80 -20.03 -13.44
CA GLU A 54 -13.21 -21.06 -14.30
C GLU A 54 -12.25 -21.98 -13.52
N ILE A 55 -11.46 -21.43 -12.60
CA ILE A 55 -10.55 -22.20 -11.74
C ILE A 55 -11.34 -23.10 -10.79
N LEU A 56 -12.36 -22.57 -10.12
CA LEU A 56 -13.21 -23.33 -9.21
C LEU A 56 -14.00 -24.43 -9.95
N SER A 57 -14.51 -24.13 -11.14
CA SER A 57 -15.18 -25.13 -11.98
C SER A 57 -14.22 -26.25 -12.41
N ALA A 58 -12.97 -25.91 -12.74
CA ALA A 58 -11.95 -26.88 -13.09
C ALA A 58 -11.53 -27.73 -11.89
N GLU A 59 -11.53 -27.18 -10.67
CA GLU A 59 -11.26 -27.92 -9.44
C GLU A 59 -12.42 -28.88 -9.11
N GLU A 60 -13.68 -28.42 -9.18
CA GLU A 60 -14.86 -29.27 -8.97
C GLU A 60 -14.91 -30.43 -9.97
N ALA A 61 -14.49 -30.19 -11.22
CA ALA A 61 -14.35 -31.21 -12.25
C ALA A 61 -13.11 -32.12 -12.08
N GLY A 62 -12.25 -31.89 -11.09
CA GLY A 62 -11.02 -32.65 -10.84
C GLY A 62 -9.91 -32.43 -11.88
N SER A 63 -10.03 -31.39 -12.71
CA SER A 63 -9.05 -31.05 -13.75
C SER A 63 -7.85 -30.29 -13.19
N VAL A 64 -8.04 -29.57 -12.08
CA VAL A 64 -6.96 -28.92 -11.34
C VAL A 64 -7.05 -29.24 -9.86
N THR A 65 -5.93 -29.11 -9.14
CA THR A 65 -5.88 -29.06 -7.68
C THR A 65 -5.46 -27.68 -7.21
N LEU A 66 -5.99 -27.27 -6.05
CA LEU A 66 -5.68 -26.01 -5.40
C LEU A 66 -4.90 -26.27 -4.12
N GLU A 67 -3.77 -25.58 -3.96
CA GLU A 67 -2.97 -25.61 -2.74
C GLU A 67 -2.86 -24.19 -2.18
N SER A 68 -3.53 -23.94 -1.05
CA SER A 68 -3.41 -22.68 -0.32
C SER A 68 -2.10 -22.64 0.45
N LEU A 69 -1.38 -21.54 0.34
CA LEU A 69 -0.18 -21.27 1.12
C LEU A 69 -0.51 -20.26 2.23
N ASP A 70 0.15 -20.40 3.38
CA ASP A 70 0.10 -19.42 4.47
C ASP A 70 1.01 -18.22 4.15
N VAL A 71 0.73 -17.59 3.01
CA VAL A 71 1.47 -16.45 2.46
C VAL A 71 0.45 -15.43 1.98
N VAL A 72 0.64 -14.19 2.44
CA VAL A 72 -0.09 -13.02 1.96
C VAL A 72 0.91 -12.12 1.24
N ILE A 73 0.54 -11.68 0.04
CA ILE A 73 1.38 -10.81 -0.79
C ILE A 73 0.69 -9.47 -0.95
N ASN A 74 1.44 -8.38 -0.77
CA ASN A 74 0.97 -7.06 -1.14
C ASN A 74 1.14 -6.88 -2.66
N MET A 75 0.03 -6.90 -3.39
CA MET A 75 -0.06 -6.76 -4.85
C MET A 75 -1.10 -5.69 -5.23
N PRO A 76 -0.81 -4.40 -4.99
CA PRO A 76 -1.65 -3.33 -5.50
C PRO A 76 -1.66 -3.34 -7.04
N GLN A 77 -2.84 -3.19 -7.65
CA GLN A 77 -3.00 -3.23 -9.10
C GLN A 77 -2.86 -1.83 -9.70
N ILE A 78 -2.07 -1.70 -10.78
CA ILE A 78 -1.78 -0.42 -11.44
C ILE A 78 -2.78 -0.12 -12.55
N VAL A 79 -3.06 -1.14 -13.36
CA VAL A 79 -4.02 -1.13 -14.47
C VAL A 79 -4.91 -2.36 -14.32
N TRP A 80 -6.20 -2.20 -14.56
CA TRP A 80 -7.18 -3.27 -14.46
C TRP A 80 -8.29 -3.06 -15.50
N PRO A 81 -9.14 -4.08 -15.77
CA PRO A 81 -10.28 -3.91 -16.65
C PRO A 81 -11.17 -2.74 -16.19
N GLY A 82 -11.27 -1.71 -17.04
CA GLY A 82 -12.09 -0.53 -16.79
C GLY A 82 -11.39 0.61 -16.03
N GLY A 83 -10.09 0.52 -15.72
CA GLY A 83 -9.40 1.62 -15.07
C GLY A 83 -7.90 1.43 -14.85
N GLN A 84 -7.30 2.45 -14.25
CA GLN A 84 -5.92 2.47 -13.81
C GLN A 84 -5.77 3.46 -12.66
N MET A 85 -4.63 3.43 -11.98
CA MET A 85 -4.25 4.47 -11.03
C MET A 85 -4.18 5.85 -11.71
N ASN A 86 -4.46 6.91 -10.94
CA ASN A 86 -4.40 8.26 -11.48
C ASN A 86 -2.95 8.67 -11.80
N VAL A 87 -2.72 9.01 -13.06
CA VAL A 87 -1.47 9.63 -13.52
C VAL A 87 -1.55 11.12 -13.22
N LYS A 88 -0.54 11.64 -12.50
CA LYS A 88 -0.46 13.05 -12.11
C LYS A 88 -0.28 13.94 -13.33
N GLU A 89 -1.15 14.93 -13.47
CA GLU A 89 -1.13 15.88 -14.59
C GLU A 89 0.12 16.80 -14.53
N ASP A 90 0.36 17.42 -13.37
CA ASP A 90 1.57 18.22 -13.14
C ASP A 90 2.70 17.33 -12.64
N LYS A 91 3.65 17.05 -13.53
CA LYS A 91 4.82 16.21 -13.25
C LYS A 91 6.00 17.01 -12.67
N THR A 92 5.82 18.29 -12.38
CA THR A 92 6.85 19.12 -11.72
C THR A 92 6.90 18.76 -10.24
N LEU A 93 8.00 18.15 -9.81
CA LEU A 93 8.19 17.74 -8.42
C LEU A 93 9.26 18.59 -7.72
N ALA A 94 8.94 18.94 -6.48
CA ALA A 94 9.79 19.56 -5.47
C ALA A 94 9.53 18.89 -4.11
N ASP A 95 10.41 19.07 -3.13
CA ASP A 95 10.29 18.42 -1.81
C ASP A 95 8.96 18.76 -1.12
N ASP A 96 8.41 19.95 -1.32
CA ASP A 96 7.15 20.44 -0.76
C ASP A 96 5.92 20.18 -1.66
N THR A 97 6.06 19.34 -2.69
CA THR A 97 4.95 19.04 -3.60
C THR A 97 3.79 18.40 -2.83
N PRO A 98 2.57 18.96 -2.91
CA PRO A 98 1.41 18.38 -2.25
C PRO A 98 1.13 16.96 -2.75
N TYR A 99 0.65 16.10 -1.85
CA TYR A 99 0.31 14.70 -2.14
C TYR A 99 -0.90 14.55 -3.06
N GLY A 100 -1.51 15.64 -3.56
CA GLY A 100 -2.71 15.57 -4.37
C GLY A 100 -2.48 15.25 -5.84
N GLY A 101 -3.55 14.82 -6.51
CA GLY A 101 -3.60 14.71 -7.98
C GLY A 101 -2.97 13.45 -8.57
N GLY A 102 -2.66 12.44 -7.77
CA GLY A 102 -2.10 11.15 -8.22
C GLY A 102 -0.66 10.94 -7.77
N GLN A 103 -0.29 9.65 -7.67
CA GLN A 103 1.01 9.18 -7.17
C GLN A 103 1.88 8.53 -8.24
N VAL A 104 1.36 8.46 -9.47
CA VAL A 104 2.02 7.89 -10.63
C VAL A 104 2.34 9.02 -11.60
N LEU A 105 3.56 9.06 -12.13
CA LEU A 105 3.98 10.01 -13.16
C LEU A 105 3.78 9.45 -14.57
N ASP A 106 3.90 8.15 -14.75
CA ASP A 106 3.82 7.51 -16.05
C ASP A 106 3.47 6.02 -15.94
N ILE A 107 2.73 5.50 -16.93
CA ILE A 107 2.40 4.09 -17.11
C ILE A 107 2.72 3.75 -18.56
N ASP A 108 3.72 2.92 -18.78
CA ASP A 108 4.12 2.44 -20.10
C ASP A 108 3.74 0.96 -20.24
N LEU A 109 2.75 0.68 -21.09
CA LEU A 109 2.23 -0.66 -21.33
C LEU A 109 3.05 -1.46 -22.35
N ASP A 110 3.89 -0.79 -23.14
CA ASP A 110 4.74 -1.45 -24.12
C ASP A 110 6.01 -1.98 -23.42
N GLU A 111 6.61 -1.15 -22.55
CA GLU A 111 7.79 -1.52 -21.75
C GLU A 111 7.42 -2.20 -20.41
N MET A 112 6.13 -2.27 -20.10
CA MET A 112 5.60 -2.85 -18.85
C MET A 112 6.18 -2.18 -17.60
N THR A 113 6.27 -0.85 -17.61
CA THR A 113 6.82 -0.06 -16.51
C THR A 113 5.84 0.97 -15.96
N VAL A 114 6.03 1.32 -14.68
CA VAL A 114 5.29 2.39 -14.01
C VAL A 114 6.28 3.25 -13.23
N THR A 115 6.13 4.57 -13.34
CA THR A 115 6.95 5.53 -12.61
C THR A 115 6.14 6.13 -11.46
N PHE A 116 6.53 5.82 -10.23
CA PHE A 116 5.91 6.39 -9.03
C PHE A 116 6.63 7.63 -8.51
N ILE A 117 5.89 8.47 -7.79
CA ILE A 117 6.47 9.53 -6.96
C ILE A 117 7.05 8.89 -5.70
N ALA A 118 8.33 9.13 -5.44
CA ALA A 118 9.02 8.70 -4.23
C ALA A 118 8.90 9.78 -3.16
N HIS A 119 8.20 9.48 -2.06
CA HIS A 119 8.05 10.38 -0.92
C HIS A 119 9.13 10.13 0.12
N ARG A 120 9.68 11.21 0.68
CA ARG A 120 10.66 11.14 1.76
C ARG A 120 9.96 11.00 3.11
N GLY A 121 10.48 10.14 3.98
CA GLY A 121 10.04 10.01 5.38
C GLY A 121 11.20 9.73 6.33
N TRP A 122 10.88 9.57 7.60
CA TRP A 122 11.80 9.11 8.65
C TRP A 122 11.47 7.68 9.07
N GLY A 123 12.48 6.81 9.04
CA GLY A 123 12.39 5.48 9.61
C GLY A 123 12.43 5.51 11.15
N PRO A 124 12.19 4.36 11.81
CA PRO A 124 12.12 4.29 13.28
C PRO A 124 13.42 4.68 13.99
N ASP A 125 14.55 4.62 13.29
CA ASP A 125 15.88 4.98 13.77
C ASP A 125 16.35 6.37 13.33
N GLY A 126 15.45 7.19 12.77
CA GLY A 126 15.77 8.53 12.28
C GLY A 126 16.54 8.55 10.96
N ARG A 127 16.73 7.40 10.28
CA ARG A 127 17.27 7.41 8.91
C ARG A 127 16.20 7.81 7.91
N THR A 128 16.63 8.40 6.80
CA THR A 128 15.74 8.73 5.69
C THR A 128 15.26 7.45 5.01
N ILE A 129 13.96 7.38 4.74
CA ILE A 129 13.31 6.34 3.95
C ILE A 129 12.64 6.97 2.72
N TYR A 130 12.40 6.16 1.70
CA TYR A 130 11.58 6.51 0.55
C TYR A 130 10.42 5.53 0.43
N TYR A 131 9.25 6.02 0.03
CA TYR A 131 8.07 5.19 -0.12
C TYR A 131 7.17 5.68 -1.26
N ILE A 132 6.37 4.78 -1.79
CA ILE A 132 5.30 5.07 -2.74
C ILE A 132 3.95 4.96 -2.02
N VAL A 133 2.86 5.41 -2.64
CA VAL A 133 1.50 5.27 -2.09
C VAL A 133 0.61 4.67 -3.16
N THR A 134 -0.04 3.53 -2.87
CA THR A 134 -0.76 2.75 -3.90
C THR A 134 -2.26 2.74 -3.70
N ASP A 135 -2.72 2.64 -2.45
CA ASP A 135 -4.14 2.63 -2.09
C ASP A 135 -4.34 3.11 -0.65
N ALA A 136 -5.56 3.52 -0.34
CA ALA A 136 -5.91 4.00 0.99
C ALA A 136 -7.41 3.82 1.31
N THR A 137 -7.72 3.94 2.59
CA THR A 137 -9.07 4.10 3.12
C THR A 137 -9.03 5.13 4.25
N PRO A 138 -10.06 5.98 4.46
CA PRO A 138 -11.32 6.04 3.73
C PRO A 138 -11.20 6.77 2.38
N SER A 139 -12.33 6.88 1.66
CA SER A 139 -12.40 7.48 0.33
C SER A 139 -11.92 8.93 0.29
N GLY A 140 -12.05 9.69 1.39
CA GLY A 140 -11.58 11.07 1.49
C GLY A 140 -10.07 11.21 1.27
N PRO A 141 -9.21 10.66 2.14
CA PRO A 141 -7.77 10.63 1.93
C PRO A 141 -7.36 9.92 0.64
N ALA A 142 -8.00 8.80 0.26
CA ALA A 142 -7.68 8.09 -0.99
C ALA A 142 -7.86 8.98 -2.22
N GLY A 143 -9.04 9.62 -2.35
CA GLY A 143 -9.33 10.58 -3.41
C GLY A 143 -8.46 11.83 -3.35
N GLY A 144 -8.18 12.32 -2.13
CA GLY A 144 -7.29 13.46 -1.91
C GLY A 144 -5.87 13.21 -2.43
N MET A 145 -5.33 12.01 -2.24
CA MET A 145 -4.02 11.61 -2.78
C MET A 145 -4.07 11.16 -4.24
N GLY A 146 -5.26 10.89 -4.78
CA GLY A 146 -5.45 10.31 -6.10
C GLY A 146 -4.99 8.86 -6.20
N VAL A 147 -5.15 8.08 -5.13
CA VAL A 147 -4.85 6.64 -5.09
C VAL A 147 -6.12 5.81 -5.06
N THR A 148 -5.97 4.51 -5.27
CA THR A 148 -7.09 3.56 -5.23
C THR A 148 -7.77 3.58 -3.85
N TYR A 149 -9.10 3.65 -3.83
CA TYR A 149 -9.87 3.47 -2.60
C TYR A 149 -10.06 1.98 -2.31
N ALA A 150 -9.49 1.51 -1.20
CA ALA A 150 -9.53 0.11 -0.76
C ALA A 150 -10.20 -0.01 0.62
N PRO A 151 -11.55 0.01 0.71
CA PRO A 151 -12.26 -0.01 2.00
C PRO A 151 -11.96 -1.24 2.85
N THR A 152 -11.67 -2.38 2.23
CA THR A 152 -11.32 -3.63 2.93
C THR A 152 -10.09 -3.48 3.84
N SER A 153 -9.15 -2.57 3.50
CA SER A 153 -7.99 -2.26 4.33
C SER A 153 -8.35 -1.72 5.71
N ALA A 154 -9.58 -1.21 5.92
CA ALA A 154 -10.04 -0.74 7.23
C ALA A 154 -10.03 -1.87 8.28
N SER A 155 -10.22 -3.12 7.85
CA SER A 155 -10.15 -4.31 8.71
C SER A 155 -8.79 -4.48 9.41
N LEU A 156 -7.74 -3.83 8.89
CA LEU A 156 -6.39 -3.89 9.45
C LEU A 156 -6.17 -2.96 10.65
N ILE A 157 -7.11 -2.05 10.98
CA ILE A 157 -6.90 -1.02 12.00
C ILE A 157 -6.47 -1.56 13.38
N ALA A 158 -6.97 -2.74 13.75
CA ALA A 158 -6.64 -3.42 15.00
C ALA A 158 -5.70 -4.62 14.80
N ASN A 159 -5.20 -4.84 13.58
CA ASN A 159 -4.34 -5.96 13.22
C ASN A 159 -2.86 -5.55 13.25
N SER A 160 -1.98 -6.46 13.67
CA SER A 160 -0.52 -6.24 13.64
C SER A 160 0.05 -6.11 12.23
N ALA A 161 -0.69 -6.52 11.21
CA ALA A 161 -0.36 -6.30 9.81
C ALA A 161 -0.38 -4.80 9.43
N ALA A 162 -1.03 -3.93 10.21
CA ALA A 162 -0.89 -2.48 10.06
C ALA A 162 0.02 -1.90 11.14
N VAL A 163 1.11 -1.26 10.73
CA VAL A 163 2.10 -0.63 11.60
C VAL A 163 1.81 0.87 11.73
N ASP A 164 2.15 1.49 12.86
CA ASP A 164 1.89 2.91 13.05
C ASP A 164 2.80 3.78 12.17
N LEU A 165 2.19 4.79 11.52
CA LEU A 165 2.87 5.90 10.84
C LEU A 165 2.36 7.21 11.43
N PHE A 166 3.29 8.02 11.93
CA PHE A 166 2.97 9.29 12.57
C PHE A 166 3.13 10.44 11.58
N GLN A 167 2.09 11.27 11.46
CA GLN A 167 2.06 12.43 10.56
C GLN A 167 1.79 13.71 11.33
N PHE A 168 2.48 14.79 10.98
CA PHE A 168 2.32 16.07 11.66
C PHE A 168 1.14 16.87 11.09
N SER A 169 0.31 17.39 11.98
CA SER A 169 -0.88 18.19 11.63
C SER A 169 -0.69 19.70 11.86
N ASN A 170 0.39 20.09 12.54
CA ASN A 170 0.84 21.46 12.73
C ASN A 170 2.35 21.50 13.05
N GLY A 171 2.89 22.69 13.36
CA GLY A 171 4.28 22.88 13.78
C GLY A 171 5.18 23.28 12.61
N LEU A 172 6.35 22.64 12.50
CA LEU A 172 7.33 22.94 11.44
C LEU A 172 6.74 22.62 10.06
N THR A 173 6.77 23.60 9.16
CA THR A 173 6.42 23.41 7.74
C THR A 173 7.40 22.45 7.07
N GLY A 174 6.91 21.56 6.21
CA GLY A 174 7.74 20.58 5.53
C GLY A 174 6.97 19.74 4.51
N SER A 175 7.61 18.65 4.08
CA SER A 175 7.15 17.75 3.01
C SER A 175 6.14 16.69 3.44
N GLY A 176 5.63 16.74 4.66
CA GLY A 176 4.61 15.82 5.14
C GLY A 176 3.26 16.04 4.44
N PRO A 177 2.35 15.04 4.43
CA PRO A 177 1.08 15.10 3.69
C PRO A 177 0.15 16.26 4.05
N LYS A 178 0.37 16.89 5.21
CA LYS A 178 -0.39 18.07 5.67
C LYS A 178 0.38 19.39 5.57
N GLY A 179 1.52 19.41 4.89
CA GLY A 179 2.39 20.59 4.74
C GLY A 179 3.28 20.87 5.96
N PHE A 180 3.42 19.89 6.85
CA PHE A 180 4.27 19.97 8.04
C PHE A 180 5.42 18.98 7.92
N GLN A 181 6.17 18.78 8.99
CA GLN A 181 7.28 17.85 9.02
C GLN A 181 6.93 16.47 8.42
N ALA A 182 7.90 15.87 7.70
CA ALA A 182 7.78 14.51 7.19
C ALA A 182 7.45 13.52 8.31
N GLY A 183 6.66 12.51 7.96
CA GLY A 183 6.18 11.50 8.90
C GLY A 183 7.27 10.57 9.41
N ILE A 184 6.99 9.91 10.53
CA ILE A 184 7.89 8.97 11.20
C ILE A 184 7.22 7.60 11.23
N ALA A 185 7.88 6.61 10.65
CA ALA A 185 7.42 5.24 10.62
C ALA A 185 7.85 4.48 11.88
N ALA A 186 6.97 3.64 12.44
CA ALA A 186 7.31 2.80 13.59
C ALA A 186 8.07 1.51 13.20
N SER A 187 8.28 1.26 11.91
CA SER A 187 9.06 0.13 11.40
C SER A 187 9.65 0.44 10.03
N ALA A 188 10.68 -0.30 9.63
CA ALA A 188 11.31 -0.24 8.31
C ALA A 188 11.67 -1.64 7.78
N PRO A 189 11.92 -1.81 6.47
CA PRO A 189 12.39 -3.06 5.90
C PRO A 189 13.57 -3.65 6.67
N GLY A 190 13.48 -4.94 7.01
CA GLY A 190 14.43 -5.64 7.87
C GLY A 190 13.94 -5.83 9.30
N ASP A 191 12.99 -5.01 9.77
CA ASP A 191 12.32 -5.25 11.05
C ASP A 191 11.36 -6.45 10.95
N LYS A 192 11.25 -7.22 12.03
CA LYS A 192 10.38 -8.41 12.10
C LYS A 192 8.90 -8.07 11.91
N ASN A 193 8.48 -6.87 12.29
CA ASN A 193 7.11 -6.39 12.22
C ASN A 193 6.85 -5.44 11.05
N TYR A 194 7.79 -5.30 10.10
CA TYR A 194 7.57 -4.43 8.95
C TYR A 194 6.38 -4.91 8.11
N SER A 195 5.54 -3.95 7.74
CA SER A 195 4.45 -4.11 6.79
C SER A 195 4.30 -2.80 6.00
N PRO A 196 3.96 -2.87 4.70
CA PRO A 196 3.66 -1.67 3.92
C PRO A 196 2.30 -1.05 4.28
N MET A 197 1.50 -1.68 5.14
CA MET A 197 0.21 -1.15 5.57
C MET A 197 0.37 -0.27 6.81
N TRP A 198 -0.02 0.99 6.69
CA TRP A 198 0.18 2.00 7.72
C TRP A 198 -1.11 2.42 8.38
N ARG A 199 -1.14 2.33 9.70
CA ARG A 199 -2.15 2.93 10.56
C ARG A 199 -1.72 4.35 10.91
N ILE A 200 -2.49 5.32 10.44
CA ILE A 200 -2.10 6.73 10.54
C ILE A 200 -2.46 7.30 11.91
N SER A 201 -1.49 7.91 12.59
CA SER A 201 -1.71 8.74 13.78
C SER A 201 -1.25 10.16 13.51
N PHE A 202 -2.04 11.15 13.94
CA PHE A 202 -1.67 12.55 13.85
C PHE A 202 -0.96 13.03 15.11
N ILE A 203 0.16 13.72 14.91
CA ILE A 203 0.87 14.49 15.90
C ILE A 203 0.43 15.96 15.79
N ALA A 204 0.10 16.57 16.92
CA ALA A 204 -0.18 18.00 17.02
C ALA A 204 0.60 18.60 18.19
N TRP A 205 1.40 19.64 17.93
CA TRP A 205 1.99 20.49 18.95
C TRP A 205 0.91 21.28 19.68
N GLN A 206 0.99 21.32 21.01
CA GLN A 206 0.14 22.17 21.84
C GLN A 206 0.38 23.66 21.55
N ASN A 207 1.65 24.04 21.39
CA ASN A 207 2.05 25.35 20.93
C ASN A 207 2.89 25.22 19.64
N PRO A 208 2.31 25.47 18.45
CA PRO A 208 3.03 25.37 17.18
C PRO A 208 4.27 26.29 17.08
N ALA A 209 4.32 27.39 17.83
CA ALA A 209 5.46 28.31 17.84
C ALA A 209 6.69 27.74 18.55
N GLU A 210 6.51 26.70 19.37
CA GLU A 210 7.58 25.99 20.09
C GLU A 210 7.95 24.66 19.41
N ALA A 211 7.42 24.41 18.21
CA ALA A 211 7.66 23.17 17.50
C ALA A 211 9.16 22.95 17.23
N GLY A 212 9.66 21.82 17.68
CA GLY A 212 11.00 21.30 17.37
C GLY A 212 10.95 20.20 16.31
N LEU A 213 12.12 19.83 15.79
CA LEU A 213 12.25 18.65 14.94
C LEU A 213 12.10 17.39 15.83
N ILE A 214 11.25 16.45 15.40
CA ILE A 214 11.08 15.13 16.02
C ILE A 214 11.51 14.09 14.98
N GLU A 215 12.48 13.24 15.25
CA GLU A 215 13.03 12.32 14.22
C GLU A 215 12.72 10.85 14.51
N THR A 216 12.48 10.51 15.78
CA THR A 216 12.36 9.13 16.23
C THR A 216 11.09 8.88 17.06
N ILE A 217 10.75 7.61 17.24
CA ILE A 217 9.71 7.18 18.18
C ILE A 217 10.06 7.59 19.62
N GLY A 218 11.35 7.61 19.96
CA GLY A 218 11.83 8.09 21.27
C GLY A 218 11.48 9.55 21.51
N ASP A 219 11.66 10.40 20.51
CA ASP A 219 11.30 11.83 20.58
C ASP A 219 9.77 11.99 20.75
N ILE A 220 8.98 11.25 19.97
CA ILE A 220 7.51 11.29 20.09
C ILE A 220 7.09 10.97 21.54
N ASN A 221 7.63 9.90 22.12
CA ASN A 221 7.31 9.51 23.49
C ASN A 221 7.72 10.59 24.49
N TYR A 222 8.93 11.14 24.36
CA TYR A 222 9.42 12.21 25.22
C TYR A 222 8.52 13.45 25.19
N TYR A 223 8.21 13.97 24.00
CA TYR A 223 7.37 15.16 23.86
C TYR A 223 5.92 14.91 24.30
N LYS A 224 5.40 13.70 24.10
CA LYS A 224 4.07 13.31 24.56
C LYS A 224 4.00 13.22 26.09
N GLU A 225 4.98 12.58 26.73
CA GLU A 225 5.07 12.50 28.20
C GLU A 225 5.24 13.87 28.84
N ALA A 226 5.96 14.78 28.18
CA ALA A 226 6.08 16.17 28.60
C ALA A 226 4.79 17.01 28.37
N GLY A 227 3.76 16.46 27.71
CA GLY A 227 2.52 17.16 27.40
C GLY A 227 2.67 18.25 26.33
N LEU A 228 3.72 18.19 25.50
CA LEU A 228 4.02 19.19 24.47
C LEU A 228 3.37 18.86 23.12
N ILE A 229 3.04 17.59 22.90
CA ILE A 229 2.32 17.11 21.72
C ILE A 229 1.17 16.19 22.11
N ASP A 230 0.11 16.20 21.31
CA ASP A 230 -0.90 15.16 21.26
C ASP A 230 -0.60 14.18 20.14
N VAL A 231 -0.90 12.89 20.37
CA VAL A 231 -0.79 11.83 19.38
C VAL A 231 -2.11 11.06 19.36
N ASN A 232 -2.87 11.21 18.28
CA ASN A 232 -4.21 10.64 18.15
C ASN A 232 -4.33 9.82 16.86
N LEU A 233 -5.02 8.68 16.94
CA LEU A 233 -5.35 7.89 15.76
C LEU A 233 -6.16 8.73 14.76
N ALA A 234 -5.77 8.71 13.50
CA ALA A 234 -6.46 9.46 12.46
C ALA A 234 -7.84 8.83 12.17
N ARG A 235 -8.89 9.66 12.32
CA ARG A 235 -10.29 9.30 12.05
C ARG A 235 -10.95 10.30 11.09
N PRO A 236 -10.46 10.44 9.84
CA PRO A 236 -11.08 11.33 8.87
C PRO A 236 -12.53 10.90 8.61
N MET A 237 -13.48 11.80 8.84
CA MET A 237 -14.92 11.51 8.78
C MET A 237 -15.30 10.28 9.63
N ASP A 238 -14.73 10.18 10.85
CA ASP A 238 -14.97 9.10 11.82
C ASP A 238 -14.66 7.67 11.31
N SER A 239 -13.90 7.55 10.22
CA SER A 239 -13.59 6.27 9.58
C SER A 239 -12.14 5.82 9.86
N ASP A 240 -11.88 4.51 9.80
CA ASP A 240 -10.54 3.93 9.94
C ASP A 240 -9.62 4.39 8.81
N HIS A 241 -8.43 4.89 9.16
CA HIS A 241 -7.44 5.39 8.20
C HIS A 241 -6.25 4.43 8.07
N ILE A 242 -6.24 3.69 6.97
CA ILE A 242 -5.13 2.82 6.57
C ILE A 242 -4.62 3.25 5.20
N VAL A 243 -3.30 3.27 5.03
CA VAL A 243 -2.65 3.61 3.76
C VAL A 243 -1.64 2.51 3.42
N ASN A 244 -1.67 2.02 2.18
CA ASN A 244 -0.66 1.12 1.65
C ASN A 244 0.49 1.94 1.05
N CYS A 245 1.61 1.99 1.77
CA CYS A 245 2.82 2.69 1.34
C CYS A 245 4.06 1.80 1.45
N PRO A 246 4.34 0.96 0.44
CA PRO A 246 5.58 0.21 0.40
C PRO A 246 6.81 1.13 0.42
N PHE A 247 7.78 0.82 1.28
CA PHE A 247 9.08 1.48 1.25
C PHE A 247 9.89 0.91 0.09
N ILE A 248 10.63 1.82 -0.55
CA ILE A 248 11.56 1.51 -1.63
C ILE A 248 12.96 1.90 -1.19
N ASP A 249 13.94 1.08 -1.54
CA ASP A 249 15.35 1.39 -1.33
C ASP A 249 15.91 1.96 -2.64
N PRO A 250 16.16 3.28 -2.73
CA PRO A 250 16.61 3.91 -3.97
C PRO A 250 18.11 3.68 -4.24
N PHE A 251 18.83 2.94 -3.39
CA PHE A 251 20.28 2.77 -3.48
C PHE A 251 20.74 1.32 -3.71
N GLN A 252 19.83 0.41 -4.11
CA GLN A 252 20.19 -0.96 -4.51
C GLN A 252 20.72 -1.04 -5.93
#